data_AF-G3EQ67-F1
#
_entry.id   AF-G3EQ67-F1
#
_cell.length_a   1.000
_cell.length_b   1.000
_cell.length_c   1.000
_cell.angle_alpha   90.00
_cell.angle_beta   90.00
_cell.angle_gamma   90.00
#
_symmetry.space_group_name_H-M   'P 1'
#
loop_
_entity.id
_entity.type
_entity.pdbx_description
1 polymer ?
#
loop_
_entity_poly.entity_id
_entity_poly.type
_entity_poly.pdbx_seq_one_letter_code
_entity_poly.pdbx_strand_id
1 'polypeptide(L)'
;IWDKTIPYDGESFHLEYMDLDEFLLENGIPASPTHLAQNLLLPVAELEGKESASSSTASPPSSSTAVFQPSETVSSTESSLEKERETPSPIDPNCVEVDVNFNPDPADLVLSSVPGGELFNPRKHKFAEEDLKPQPMIKKAKKVFVPDEQKDEKYWTRRKKNNVAAKRSRDARRLKENQITIRAAFLEKENTALRTEVAELRKEVGKRKTIVSKYETKYGPLSSRN
;
A
#
# COMPACT_ATOMS: atom_id res chain seq x y z
N ILE A 1 -31.42 -12.61 -25.21
CA ILE A 1 -30.60 -11.48 -25.75
C ILE A 1 -29.48 -11.98 -26.68
N TRP A 2 -28.98 -13.21 -26.53
CA TRP A 2 -27.84 -13.71 -27.30
C TRP A 2 -28.20 -14.52 -28.56
N ASP A 3 -29.49 -14.70 -28.87
CA ASP A 3 -29.96 -15.50 -30.01
C ASP A 3 -30.28 -14.68 -31.28
N LYS A 4 -29.82 -13.43 -31.37
CA LYS A 4 -29.92 -12.61 -32.60
C LYS A 4 -28.60 -12.68 -33.36
N THR A 5 -28.34 -13.81 -34.03
CA THR A 5 -27.25 -13.88 -35.00
C THR A 5 -27.71 -13.20 -36.30
N ILE A 6 -27.03 -12.13 -36.71
CA ILE A 6 -27.27 -11.48 -38.00
C ILE A 6 -26.94 -12.50 -39.10
N PRO A 7 -27.87 -12.85 -40.01
CA PRO A 7 -27.57 -13.74 -41.12
C PRO A 7 -26.48 -13.14 -42.00
N TYR A 8 -25.41 -13.89 -42.25
CA TYR A 8 -24.32 -13.49 -43.14
C TYR A 8 -24.46 -14.23 -44.47
N ASP A 9 -24.82 -13.51 -45.53
CA ASP A 9 -25.01 -14.04 -46.89
C ASP A 9 -23.84 -13.69 -47.83
N GLY A 10 -22.61 -13.61 -47.30
CA GLY A 10 -21.38 -13.75 -48.08
C GLY A 10 -21.02 -12.66 -49.11
N GLU A 11 -21.91 -11.74 -49.48
CA GLU A 11 -21.67 -10.79 -50.57
C GLU A 11 -21.86 -9.30 -50.21
N SER A 12 -22.43 -8.96 -49.04
CA SER A 12 -22.47 -7.57 -48.57
C SER A 12 -22.59 -7.51 -47.04
N PHE A 13 -21.59 -6.95 -46.35
CA PHE A 13 -21.68 -6.67 -44.92
C PHE A 13 -22.62 -5.47 -44.72
N HIS A 14 -23.91 -5.70 -44.47
CA HIS A 14 -24.84 -4.63 -44.10
C HIS A 14 -24.57 -4.25 -42.64
N LEU A 15 -23.69 -3.28 -42.44
CA LEU A 15 -23.40 -2.72 -41.13
C LEU A 15 -24.57 -1.82 -40.73
N GLU A 16 -25.62 -2.41 -40.14
CA GLU A 16 -26.63 -1.64 -39.42
C GLU A 16 -25.95 -1.06 -38.17
N TYR A 17 -25.65 0.23 -38.22
CA TYR A 17 -25.26 0.98 -37.04
C TYR A 17 -26.47 1.03 -36.12
N MET A 18 -26.40 0.29 -35.00
CA MET A 18 -27.33 0.50 -33.91
C MET A 18 -27.05 1.87 -33.31
N ASP A 19 -28.05 2.75 -33.31
CA ASP A 19 -27.97 4.03 -32.64
C ASP A 19 -27.87 3.77 -31.13
N LEU A 20 -26.66 3.97 -30.59
CA LEU A 20 -26.38 3.72 -29.18
C LEU A 20 -27.15 4.71 -28.31
N ASP A 21 -27.43 5.92 -28.79
CA ASP A 21 -28.17 6.91 -28.02
C ASP A 21 -29.63 6.47 -27.86
N GLU A 22 -30.25 5.96 -28.93
CA GLU A 22 -31.62 5.40 -28.88
C GLU A 22 -31.71 4.19 -27.94
N PHE A 23 -30.78 3.23 -28.06
CA PHE A 23 -30.76 2.05 -27.20
C PHE A 23 -30.58 2.41 -25.71
N LEU A 24 -29.73 3.39 -25.42
CA LEU A 24 -29.50 3.85 -24.06
C LEU A 24 -30.74 4.56 -23.50
N LEU A 25 -31.42 5.39 -24.30
CA LEU A 25 -32.66 6.05 -23.91
C LEU A 25 -33.78 5.04 -23.61
N GLU A 26 -33.98 4.03 -24.45
CA GLU A 26 -35.02 3.01 -24.26
C GLU A 26 -34.81 2.20 -22.97
N ASN A 27 -33.55 1.97 -22.59
CA ASN A 27 -33.19 1.26 -21.36
C ASN A 27 -33.00 2.17 -20.15
N GLY A 28 -33.32 3.46 -20.27
CA GLY A 28 -33.20 4.44 -19.17
C GLY A 28 -31.77 4.72 -18.74
N ILE A 29 -30.79 4.45 -19.61
CA ILE A 29 -29.38 4.70 -19.37
C ILE A 29 -29.05 6.10 -19.92
N PRO A 30 -28.59 7.06 -19.09
CA PRO A 30 -28.27 8.40 -19.57
C PRO A 30 -27.08 8.35 -20.54
N ALA A 31 -27.30 8.73 -21.80
CA ALA A 31 -26.28 8.72 -22.84
C ALA A 31 -25.16 9.79 -22.66
N SER A 32 -25.34 10.76 -21.75
CA SER A 32 -24.29 11.75 -21.44
C SER A 32 -24.28 12.21 -19.97
N PRO A 33 -23.10 12.55 -19.40
CA PRO A 33 -22.99 13.06 -18.03
C PRO A 33 -23.65 14.42 -17.83
N THR A 34 -23.92 15.15 -18.92
CA THR A 34 -24.42 16.53 -18.90
C THR A 34 -25.87 16.62 -18.39
N HIS A 35 -26.66 15.55 -18.50
CA HIS A 35 -28.06 15.55 -18.05
C HIS A 35 -28.23 15.45 -16.52
N LEU A 36 -27.16 15.16 -15.76
CA LEU A 36 -27.17 15.22 -14.30
C LEU A 36 -27.05 16.67 -13.76
N ALA A 37 -26.63 17.62 -14.60
CA ALA A 37 -26.34 18.99 -14.16
C ALA A 37 -27.57 19.92 -14.11
N GLN A 38 -28.74 19.50 -14.58
CA GLN A 38 -29.93 20.38 -14.64
C GLN A 38 -30.84 20.31 -13.40
N ASN A 39 -30.57 19.41 -12.43
CA ASN A 39 -31.43 19.23 -11.24
C ASN A 39 -30.81 19.62 -9.89
N LEU A 40 -29.62 20.23 -9.84
CA LEU A 40 -29.08 20.80 -8.60
C LEU A 40 -28.40 22.15 -8.88
N LEU A 41 -29.15 23.24 -8.72
CA LEU A 41 -28.58 24.58 -8.56
C LEU A 41 -27.86 24.68 -7.20
N LEU A 42 -26.56 25.06 -7.20
CA LEU A 42 -25.98 26.23 -6.53
C LEU A 42 -24.43 26.27 -6.72
N PRO A 43 -23.77 27.45 -6.69
CA PRO A 43 -22.51 27.68 -7.41
C PRO A 43 -21.31 28.00 -6.50
N VAL A 44 -20.13 27.43 -6.73
CA VAL A 44 -18.85 27.96 -6.19
C VAL A 44 -17.63 27.62 -7.09
N ALA A 45 -17.06 28.69 -7.64
CA ALA A 45 -15.66 29.02 -7.95
C ALA A 45 -14.68 27.99 -8.58
N GLU A 46 -14.18 28.40 -9.74
CA GLU A 46 -12.92 28.01 -10.39
C GLU A 46 -11.71 28.16 -9.45
N LEU A 47 -10.67 27.33 -9.65
CA LEU A 47 -9.27 27.77 -9.66
C LEU A 47 -8.37 26.67 -10.25
N GLU A 48 -7.70 27.02 -11.34
CA GLU A 48 -6.65 26.24 -12.00
C GLU A 48 -5.35 26.19 -11.18
N GLY A 49 -4.49 25.20 -11.47
CA GLY A 49 -3.12 25.17 -10.96
C GLY A 49 -2.34 23.93 -11.39
N LYS A 50 -1.65 24.04 -12.54
CA LYS A 50 -0.75 23.07 -13.15
C LYS A 50 0.68 23.57 -12.92
N GLU A 51 1.58 22.77 -12.36
CA GLU A 51 3.02 23.02 -12.49
C GLU A 51 3.86 21.75 -12.57
N SER A 52 4.91 21.89 -13.38
CA SER A 52 5.87 20.86 -13.79
C SER A 52 7.22 21.16 -13.14
N ALA A 53 8.03 20.10 -13.05
CA ALA A 53 9.46 20.06 -13.39
C ALA A 53 10.43 19.68 -12.27
N SER A 54 10.98 18.45 -12.45
CA SER A 54 12.40 18.07 -12.41
C SER A 54 13.30 18.37 -11.20
N SER A 55 13.91 17.30 -10.68
CA SER A 55 15.35 17.32 -10.36
C SER A 55 15.98 15.95 -10.59
N SER A 56 17.05 15.97 -11.36
CA SER A 56 18.05 14.92 -11.63
C SER A 56 18.78 14.47 -10.35
N THR A 57 19.40 13.28 -10.38
CA THR A 57 20.79 13.07 -9.95
C THR A 57 21.33 11.71 -10.39
N ALA A 58 22.57 11.71 -10.87
CA ALA A 58 23.39 10.56 -11.23
C ALA A 58 24.34 10.19 -10.06
N SER A 59 24.79 8.94 -10.06
CA SER A 59 25.59 8.23 -9.04
C SER A 59 27.02 8.77 -8.80
N PRO A 60 27.70 8.29 -7.73
CA PRO A 60 28.82 7.35 -7.93
C PRO A 60 28.93 6.22 -6.85
N PRO A 61 29.89 5.26 -6.97
CA PRO A 61 29.82 3.94 -6.32
C PRO A 61 30.83 3.63 -5.18
N SER A 62 30.42 2.63 -4.38
CA SER A 62 31.12 1.48 -3.77
C SER A 62 32.32 1.60 -2.77
N SER A 63 32.10 0.87 -1.65
CA SER A 63 32.98 -0.06 -0.90
C SER A 63 34.32 0.39 -0.32
N SER A 64 34.46 0.21 1.00
CA SER A 64 35.51 -0.68 1.54
C SER A 64 35.20 -1.17 2.97
N THR A 65 35.69 -2.37 3.23
CA THR A 65 35.56 -3.27 4.39
C THR A 65 36.31 -2.80 5.65
N ALA A 66 35.80 -3.13 6.84
CA ALA A 66 36.65 -3.48 8.00
C ALA A 66 35.90 -4.37 9.01
N VAL A 67 36.64 -5.39 9.44
CA VAL A 67 36.34 -6.49 10.35
C VAL A 67 36.30 -6.02 11.80
N PHE A 68 35.35 -6.48 12.62
CA PHE A 68 35.61 -6.80 14.03
C PHE A 68 34.49 -7.67 14.63
N GLN A 69 34.83 -8.91 15.03
CA GLN A 69 34.14 -9.67 16.07
C GLN A 69 34.76 -9.29 17.44
N PRO A 70 34.03 -9.36 18.55
CA PRO A 70 34.10 -10.58 19.37
C PRO A 70 32.78 -11.00 20.05
N SER A 71 32.63 -12.33 20.11
CA SER A 71 32.24 -13.20 21.23
C SER A 71 31.14 -12.85 22.24
N GLU A 72 30.36 -13.90 22.50
CA GLU A 72 29.36 -14.09 23.55
C GLU A 72 29.88 -13.80 24.97
N THR A 73 29.03 -13.24 25.82
CA THR A 73 29.09 -13.45 27.28
C THR A 73 27.68 -13.31 27.87
N VAL A 74 27.23 -14.38 28.52
CA VAL A 74 26.06 -14.41 29.41
C VAL A 74 26.41 -13.71 30.73
N SER A 75 25.52 -12.89 31.28
CA SER A 75 25.39 -12.74 32.74
C SER A 75 24.08 -12.03 33.10
N SER A 76 23.38 -12.64 34.05
CA SER A 76 22.14 -12.21 34.66
C SER A 76 22.33 -11.03 35.62
N THR A 77 21.22 -10.32 35.86
CA THR A 77 20.75 -9.68 37.11
C THR A 77 21.77 -9.03 38.04
N GLU A 78 21.65 -7.71 38.25
CA GLU A 78 21.21 -7.12 39.53
C GLU A 78 21.19 -5.58 39.52
N SER A 79 20.35 -5.03 40.40
CA SER A 79 19.88 -3.65 40.54
C SER A 79 20.94 -2.61 40.89
N SER A 80 20.81 -1.39 40.37
CA SER A 80 21.25 -0.18 41.09
C SER A 80 20.36 1.02 40.74
N LEU A 81 19.76 1.60 41.78
CA LEU A 81 19.06 2.87 41.75
C LEU A 81 20.11 3.98 41.59
N GLU A 82 20.20 4.56 40.39
CA GLU A 82 20.85 5.85 40.20
C GLU A 82 19.82 6.85 39.67
N LYS A 83 19.79 7.98 40.34
CA LYS A 83 18.90 9.11 40.10
C LYS A 83 19.43 9.84 38.86
N GLU A 84 19.17 9.27 37.68
CA GLU A 84 19.64 9.85 36.43
C GLU A 84 18.89 11.14 36.11
N ARG A 85 19.66 12.17 35.76
CA ARG A 85 19.18 13.43 35.19
C ARG A 85 18.16 13.13 34.08
N GLU A 86 17.01 13.81 34.15
CA GLU A 86 15.94 13.80 33.14
C GLU A 86 16.37 14.49 31.82
N THR A 87 17.45 14.04 31.20
CA THR A 87 17.66 14.23 29.77
C THR A 87 17.39 12.86 29.15
N PRO A 88 16.17 12.59 28.65
CA PRO A 88 15.90 11.33 27.99
C PRO A 88 16.90 11.21 26.82
N SER A 89 17.68 10.14 26.83
CA SER A 89 18.54 9.75 25.71
C SER A 89 17.75 9.81 24.40
N PRO A 90 18.41 10.11 23.25
CA PRO A 90 17.73 10.15 21.97
C PRO A 90 16.90 8.87 21.77
N ILE A 91 15.58 9.02 21.71
CA ILE A 91 14.65 7.92 21.52
C ILE A 91 14.94 7.28 20.17
N ASP A 92 15.20 5.97 20.14
CA ASP A 92 15.30 5.22 18.89
C ASP A 92 13.94 5.28 18.18
N PRO A 93 13.84 5.90 16.99
CA PRO A 93 12.58 5.99 16.26
C PRO A 93 11.99 4.63 15.91
N ASN A 94 12.76 3.54 15.90
CA ASN A 94 12.28 2.19 15.63
C ASN A 94 11.60 1.51 16.83
N CYS A 95 11.80 2.04 18.05
CA CYS A 95 11.21 1.52 19.30
C CYS A 95 9.89 2.22 19.66
N VAL A 96 9.53 3.28 18.94
CA VAL A 96 8.27 4.01 19.15
C VAL A 96 7.12 3.13 18.69
N GLU A 97 6.51 2.45 19.65
CA GLU A 97 5.34 1.62 19.44
C GLU A 97 4.10 2.34 19.97
N VAL A 98 3.22 2.75 19.07
CA VAL A 98 1.90 3.27 19.47
C VAL A 98 0.98 2.10 19.71
N ASP A 99 0.17 2.18 20.76
CA ASP A 99 -0.86 1.17 21.00
C ASP A 99 -1.99 1.37 19.99
N VAL A 100 -2.08 0.44 19.04
CA VAL A 100 -3.06 0.48 17.96
C VAL A 100 -3.93 -0.75 18.09
N ASN A 101 -5.22 -0.54 18.36
CA ASN A 101 -6.21 -1.63 18.47
C ASN A 101 -6.57 -2.22 17.08
N PHE A 102 -5.59 -2.74 16.34
CA PHE A 102 -5.79 -3.36 15.03
C PHE A 102 -6.12 -4.85 15.19
N ASN A 103 -7.30 -5.25 14.72
CA ASN A 103 -7.73 -6.64 14.73
C ASN A 103 -8.19 -7.02 13.30
N PRO A 104 -7.32 -7.66 12.49
CA PRO A 104 -7.69 -8.07 11.15
C PRO A 104 -8.76 -9.17 11.20
N ASP A 105 -9.57 -9.28 10.15
CA ASP A 105 -10.52 -10.39 10.01
C ASP A 105 -9.74 -11.74 10.07
N PRO A 106 -10.16 -12.72 10.90
CA PRO A 106 -9.59 -14.06 10.90
C PRO A 106 -9.46 -14.69 9.50
N ALA A 107 -10.41 -14.42 8.59
CA ALA A 107 -10.35 -14.93 7.22
C ALA A 107 -9.15 -14.34 6.45
N ASP A 108 -8.96 -13.02 6.54
CA ASP A 108 -7.84 -12.33 5.90
C ASP A 108 -6.51 -12.81 6.47
N LEU A 109 -6.45 -13.01 7.79
CA LEU A 109 -5.28 -13.51 8.48
C LEU A 109 -4.88 -14.91 7.98
N VAL A 110 -5.85 -15.82 7.84
CA VAL A 110 -5.62 -17.16 7.28
C VAL A 110 -5.17 -17.08 5.82
N LEU A 111 -5.82 -16.24 5.01
CA LEU A 111 -5.47 -16.06 3.59
C LEU A 111 -4.11 -15.37 3.36
N SER A 112 -3.59 -14.69 4.37
CA SER A 112 -2.28 -14.03 4.37
C SER A 112 -1.17 -14.91 4.96
N SER A 113 -1.53 -16.03 5.58
CA SER A 113 -0.60 -16.95 6.22
C SER A 113 -0.26 -18.12 5.31
N VAL A 114 0.98 -18.63 5.41
CA VAL A 114 1.39 -19.84 4.69
C VAL A 114 0.74 -21.04 5.39
N PRO A 115 0.07 -21.96 4.66
CA PRO A 115 -0.47 -23.17 5.27
C PRO A 115 0.59 -23.97 6.03
N GLY A 116 0.33 -24.25 7.32
CA GLY A 116 1.26 -24.96 8.20
C GLY A 116 2.39 -24.10 8.79
N GLY A 117 2.40 -22.78 8.54
CA GLY A 117 3.31 -21.82 9.14
C GLY A 117 2.68 -21.02 10.28
N GLU A 118 3.47 -20.11 10.86
CA GLU A 118 2.98 -19.10 11.81
C GLU A 118 2.02 -18.12 11.11
N LEU A 119 1.05 -17.60 11.87
CA LEU A 119 0.12 -16.60 11.37
C LEU A 119 0.86 -15.30 11.01
N PHE A 120 0.44 -14.68 9.92
CA PHE A 120 1.03 -13.44 9.44
C PHE A 120 0.82 -12.31 10.46
N ASN A 121 1.91 -11.72 10.95
CA ASN A 121 1.88 -10.63 11.93
C ASN A 121 2.18 -9.28 11.26
N PRO A 122 1.18 -8.40 11.05
CA PRO A 122 1.34 -7.15 10.30
C PRO A 122 2.33 -6.16 10.93
N ARG A 123 2.40 -6.15 12.26
CA ARG A 123 3.29 -5.30 13.07
C ARG A 123 4.76 -5.71 12.98
N LYS A 124 5.04 -7.02 12.84
CA LYS A 124 6.41 -7.57 12.88
C LYS A 124 7.03 -7.76 11.50
N HIS A 125 6.23 -8.13 10.50
CA HIS A 125 6.74 -8.26 9.14
C HIS A 125 7.34 -6.93 8.69
N LYS A 126 8.31 -6.87 7.77
CA LYS A 126 8.74 -5.64 7.06
C LYS A 126 8.94 -5.98 5.58
N PHE A 127 8.25 -5.28 4.69
CA PHE A 127 8.51 -5.40 3.25
C PHE A 127 9.65 -4.48 2.88
N ALA A 128 10.57 -4.99 2.09
CA ALA A 128 11.59 -4.16 1.47
C ALA A 128 10.99 -3.39 0.29
N GLU A 129 11.64 -2.31 -0.14
CA GLU A 129 11.10 -1.43 -1.18
C GLU A 129 10.98 -2.16 -2.54
N GLU A 130 11.90 -3.08 -2.82
CA GLU A 130 11.86 -3.95 -3.99
C GLU A 130 10.65 -4.88 -4.02
N ASP A 131 10.14 -5.27 -2.85
CA ASP A 131 9.01 -6.19 -2.75
C ASP A 131 7.68 -5.50 -3.07
N LEU A 132 7.60 -4.20 -2.82
CA LEU A 132 6.43 -3.38 -3.07
C LEU A 132 6.37 -2.89 -4.52
N LYS A 133 7.50 -2.96 -5.25
CA LYS A 133 7.54 -2.57 -6.65
C LYS A 133 6.77 -3.59 -7.50
N PRO A 134 5.99 -3.12 -8.50
CA PRO A 134 5.29 -4.00 -9.40
C PRO A 134 6.29 -4.90 -10.14
N GLN A 135 5.94 -6.17 -10.33
CA GLN A 135 6.79 -7.07 -11.10
C GLN A 135 6.98 -6.53 -12.52
N PRO A 136 8.21 -6.62 -13.07
CA PRO A 136 8.47 -6.13 -14.42
C PRO A 136 7.57 -6.84 -15.43
N MET A 137 6.99 -6.09 -16.36
CA MET A 137 6.13 -6.65 -17.39
C MET A 137 6.98 -7.41 -18.41
N ILE A 138 6.99 -8.73 -18.29
CA ILE A 138 7.65 -9.61 -19.25
C ILE A 138 6.68 -9.88 -20.41
N LYS A 139 7.10 -9.56 -21.64
CA LYS A 139 6.32 -9.84 -22.83
C LYS A 139 6.19 -11.36 -23.01
N LYS A 140 4.95 -11.85 -23.08
CA LYS A 140 4.68 -13.27 -23.39
C LYS A 140 5.20 -13.61 -24.79
N ALA A 141 5.79 -14.79 -24.94
CA ALA A 141 6.07 -15.35 -26.25
C ALA A 141 4.78 -15.53 -27.07
N LYS A 142 4.88 -15.48 -28.39
CA LYS A 142 3.75 -15.76 -29.29
C LYS A 142 3.21 -17.16 -29.00
N LYS A 143 1.88 -17.27 -28.90
CA LYS A 143 1.21 -18.55 -28.63
C LYS A 143 1.24 -19.40 -29.90
N VAL A 144 2.01 -20.47 -29.89
CA VAL A 144 2.00 -21.49 -30.94
C VAL A 144 1.08 -22.61 -30.49
N PHE A 145 0.04 -22.90 -31.28
CA PHE A 145 -0.88 -24.00 -31.03
C PHE A 145 -0.24 -25.31 -31.51
N VAL A 146 -0.38 -26.37 -30.72
CA VAL A 146 0.07 -27.72 -31.09
C VAL A 146 -1.14 -28.45 -31.67
N PRO A 147 -1.10 -28.87 -32.97
CA PRO A 147 -2.14 -29.68 -33.58
C PRO A 147 -2.45 -30.94 -32.76
N ASP A 148 -3.70 -31.42 -32.83
CA ASP A 148 -4.18 -32.52 -31.99
C ASP A 148 -3.43 -33.83 -32.26
N GLU A 149 -3.06 -34.07 -33.52
CA GLU A 149 -2.28 -35.24 -33.95
C GLU A 149 -0.85 -35.24 -33.36
N GLN A 150 -0.36 -34.08 -32.93
CA GLN A 150 0.97 -33.89 -32.35
C GLN A 150 0.96 -33.77 -30.82
N LYS A 151 -0.20 -33.91 -30.16
CA LYS A 151 -0.30 -33.90 -28.69
C LYS A 151 0.08 -35.26 -28.11
N ASP A 152 1.39 -35.51 -28.07
CA ASP A 152 1.99 -36.69 -27.46
C ASP A 152 2.00 -36.64 -25.91
N GLU A 153 2.45 -37.74 -25.30
CA GLU A 153 2.59 -37.86 -23.83
C GLU A 153 3.52 -36.78 -23.25
N LYS A 154 4.57 -36.40 -24.00
CA LYS A 154 5.53 -35.36 -23.60
C LYS A 154 4.86 -33.98 -23.55
N TYR A 155 4.00 -33.66 -24.51
CA TYR A 155 3.17 -32.46 -24.51
C TYR A 155 2.25 -32.42 -23.28
N TRP A 156 1.52 -33.51 -22.99
CA TRP A 156 0.61 -33.56 -21.84
C TRP A 156 1.34 -33.42 -20.51
N THR A 157 2.49 -34.07 -20.35
CA THR A 157 3.36 -33.91 -19.18
C THR A 157 3.80 -32.46 -19.00
N ARG A 158 4.25 -31.79 -20.08
CA ARG A 158 4.60 -30.37 -20.04
C ARG A 158 3.40 -29.49 -19.69
N ARG A 159 2.23 -29.75 -20.26
CA ARG A 159 1.00 -29.01 -20.02
C ARG A 159 0.56 -29.12 -18.55
N LYS A 160 0.60 -30.33 -17.98
CA LYS A 160 0.31 -30.58 -16.56
C LYS A 160 1.28 -29.84 -15.65
N LYS A 161 2.59 -29.90 -15.94
CA LYS A 161 3.62 -29.14 -15.19
C LYS A 161 3.37 -27.63 -15.24
N ASN A 162 3.06 -27.08 -16.42
CA ASN A 162 2.77 -25.65 -16.57
C ASN A 162 1.50 -25.22 -15.82
N ASN A 163 0.43 -26.04 -15.81
CA ASN A 163 -0.77 -25.75 -15.02
C ASN A 163 -0.47 -25.71 -13.52
N VAL A 164 0.31 -26.66 -13.01
CA VAL A 164 0.73 -26.67 -11.60
C VAL A 164 1.60 -25.45 -11.28
N ALA A 165 2.57 -25.12 -12.14
CA ALA A 165 3.41 -23.94 -11.95
C ALA A 165 2.60 -22.63 -11.99
N ALA A 166 1.65 -22.51 -12.91
CA ALA A 166 0.77 -21.36 -13.02
C ALA A 166 -0.12 -21.21 -11.78
N LYS A 167 -0.68 -22.31 -11.25
CA LYS A 167 -1.43 -22.30 -9.99
C LYS A 167 -0.55 -21.81 -8.84
N ARG A 168 0.62 -22.44 -8.63
CA ARG A 168 1.56 -22.03 -7.58
C ARG A 168 1.97 -20.57 -7.69
N SER A 169 2.23 -20.08 -8.91
CA SER A 169 2.60 -18.67 -9.14
C SER A 169 1.46 -17.71 -8.77
N ARG A 170 0.22 -18.06 -9.12
CA ARG A 170 -0.96 -17.26 -8.73
C ARG A 170 -1.17 -17.26 -7.22
N ASP A 171 -1.07 -18.43 -6.59
CA ASP A 171 -1.25 -18.57 -5.14
C ASP A 171 -0.18 -17.78 -4.38
N ALA A 172 1.09 -17.86 -4.81
CA ALA A 172 2.19 -17.09 -4.21
C ALA A 172 2.00 -15.58 -4.40
N ARG A 173 1.54 -15.14 -5.56
CA ARG A 173 1.23 -13.72 -5.80
C ARG A 173 0.10 -13.25 -4.88
N ARG A 174 -1.01 -13.98 -4.84
CA ARG A 174 -2.17 -13.65 -4.01
C ARG A 174 -1.79 -13.59 -2.53
N LEU A 175 -0.99 -14.55 -2.04
CA LEU A 175 -0.49 -14.55 -0.67
C LEU A 175 0.27 -13.25 -0.36
N LYS A 176 1.21 -12.86 -1.24
CA LYS A 176 1.97 -11.62 -1.08
C LYS A 176 1.07 -10.38 -1.09
N GLU A 177 0.11 -10.32 -2.00
CA GLU A 177 -0.88 -9.23 -2.09
C GLU A 177 -1.74 -9.13 -0.81
N ASN A 178 -2.20 -10.26 -0.26
CA ASN A 178 -2.96 -10.29 0.99
C ASN A 178 -2.13 -9.79 2.18
N GLN A 179 -0.88 -10.24 2.30
CA GLN A 179 0.03 -9.76 3.35
C GLN A 179 0.30 -8.25 3.26
N ILE A 180 0.48 -7.73 2.04
CA ILE A 180 0.62 -6.29 1.79
C ILE A 180 -0.66 -5.56 2.22
N THR A 181 -1.83 -6.10 1.89
CA THR A 181 -3.13 -5.50 2.22
C THR A 181 -3.32 -5.37 3.73
N ILE A 182 -3.14 -6.44 4.49
CA ILE A 182 -3.30 -6.39 5.95
C ILE A 182 -2.28 -5.44 6.58
N ARG A 183 -1.03 -5.48 6.10
CA ARG A 183 0.01 -4.60 6.63
C ARG A 183 -0.24 -3.13 6.30
N ALA A 184 -0.72 -2.81 5.10
CA ALA A 184 -1.11 -1.46 4.73
C ALA A 184 -2.20 -0.94 5.68
N ALA A 185 -3.25 -1.74 5.90
CA ALA A 185 -4.33 -1.38 6.84
C ALA A 185 -3.83 -1.18 8.28
N PHE A 186 -2.88 -2.00 8.75
CA PHE A 186 -2.22 -1.81 10.04
C PHE A 186 -1.48 -0.46 10.09
N LEU A 187 -0.63 -0.19 9.09
CA LEU A 187 0.16 1.05 9.03
C LEU A 187 -0.72 2.29 8.89
N GLU A 188 -1.84 2.23 8.17
CA GLU A 188 -2.81 3.33 8.09
C GLU A 188 -3.39 3.68 9.46
N LYS A 189 -3.73 2.65 10.24
CA LYS A 189 -4.26 2.83 11.59
C LYS A 189 -3.21 3.36 12.55
N GLU A 190 -1.99 2.83 12.49
CA GLU A 190 -0.85 3.30 13.29
C GLU A 190 -0.47 4.74 12.94
N ASN A 191 -0.42 5.08 11.64
CA ASN A 191 -0.13 6.44 11.20
C ASN A 191 -1.21 7.42 11.68
N THR A 192 -2.47 7.01 11.66
CA THR A 192 -3.58 7.81 12.20
C THR A 192 -3.41 8.06 13.70
N ALA A 193 -3.08 7.02 14.47
CA ALA A 193 -2.83 7.13 15.90
C ALA A 193 -1.64 8.06 16.22
N LEU A 194 -0.53 7.90 15.50
CA LEU A 194 0.64 8.79 15.59
C LEU A 194 0.28 10.24 15.27
N ARG A 195 -0.51 10.49 14.22
CA ARG A 195 -0.97 11.84 13.86
C ARG A 195 -1.81 12.46 14.98
N THR A 196 -2.67 11.68 15.63
CA THR A 196 -3.46 12.15 16.77
C THR A 196 -2.58 12.50 17.98
N GLU A 197 -1.62 11.64 18.35
CA GLU A 197 -0.68 11.92 19.44
C GLU A 197 0.16 13.18 19.18
N VAL A 198 0.69 13.32 17.97
CA VAL A 198 1.45 14.52 17.57
C VAL A 198 0.59 15.78 17.66
N ALA A 199 -0.68 15.72 17.27
CA ALA A 199 -1.60 16.85 17.38
C ALA A 199 -1.86 17.23 18.84
N GLU A 200 -2.06 16.24 19.72
CA GLU A 200 -2.24 16.45 21.15
C GLU A 200 -1.01 17.03 21.83
N LEU A 201 0.18 16.49 21.54
CA LEU A 201 1.46 17.01 22.05
C LEU A 201 1.68 18.45 21.60
N ARG A 202 1.42 18.78 20.32
CA ARG A 202 1.51 20.17 19.82
C ARG A 202 0.54 21.10 20.55
N LYS A 203 -0.69 20.65 20.80
CA LYS A 203 -1.69 21.41 21.57
C LYS A 203 -1.20 21.67 22.99
N GLU A 204 -0.66 20.65 23.67
CA GLU A 204 -0.16 20.77 25.04
C GLU A 204 1.07 21.67 25.14
N VAL A 205 2.01 21.56 24.20
CA VAL A 205 3.14 22.50 24.08
C VAL A 205 2.64 23.93 23.88
N GLY A 206 1.63 24.14 23.04
CA GLY A 206 1.01 25.46 22.85
C GLY A 206 0.40 26.04 24.13
N LYS A 207 -0.32 25.22 24.91
CA LYS A 207 -0.85 25.63 26.22
C LYS A 207 0.28 26.03 27.17
N ARG A 208 1.32 25.20 27.30
CA ARG A 208 2.48 25.47 28.18
C ARG A 208 3.20 26.75 27.77
N LYS A 209 3.43 26.97 26.48
CA LYS A 209 4.00 28.23 25.96
C LYS A 209 3.14 29.44 26.34
N THR A 210 1.82 29.32 26.24
CA THR A 210 0.89 30.38 26.64
C THR A 210 0.99 30.69 28.14
N ILE A 211 1.09 29.65 28.98
CA ILE A 211 1.25 29.80 30.44
C ILE A 211 2.58 30.49 30.77
N VAL A 212 3.68 30.02 30.17
CA VAL A 212 5.02 30.61 30.36
C VAL A 212 5.02 32.08 29.95
N SER A 213 4.46 32.41 28.77
CA SER A 213 4.36 33.79 28.30
C SER A 213 3.56 34.69 29.25
N LYS A 214 2.43 34.20 29.78
CA LYS A 214 1.64 34.93 30.80
C LYS A 214 2.44 35.15 32.09
N TYR A 215 3.20 34.15 32.53
CA TYR A 215 4.05 34.24 33.71
C TYR A 215 5.18 35.26 33.50
N GLU A 216 5.91 35.18 32.38
CA GLU A 216 6.99 36.09 32.05
C GLU A 216 6.51 37.55 31.92
N THR A 217 5.30 37.75 31.38
CA THR A 217 4.69 39.09 31.32
C THR A 217 4.43 39.66 32.71
N LYS A 218 4.08 38.82 33.69
CA LYS A 218 3.74 39.24 35.05
C LYS A 218 4.95 39.38 35.97
N TYR A 219 5.95 38.52 35.82
CA TYR A 219 7.06 38.39 36.78
C TYR A 219 8.44 38.67 36.17
N GLY A 220 8.51 38.97 34.87
CA GLY A 220 9.75 39.12 34.11
C GLY A 220 10.29 37.79 33.55
N PRO A 221 11.33 37.85 32.70
CA PRO A 221 11.92 36.68 32.05
C PRO A 221 12.43 35.65 33.07
N LEU A 222 12.26 34.37 32.76
CA LEU A 222 12.74 33.26 33.61
C LEU A 222 14.27 33.05 33.58
N SER A 223 15.04 33.93 32.92
CA SER A 223 16.48 33.77 32.74
C SER A 223 17.29 34.07 34.01
N SER A 224 17.79 32.98 34.61
CA SER A 224 19.13 32.77 35.17
C SER A 224 19.57 33.61 36.39
N ARG A 225 19.30 33.09 37.60
CA ARG A 225 20.23 33.28 38.72
C ARG A 225 21.35 32.23 38.54
N ASN A 226 22.57 32.73 38.29
CA ASN A 226 23.80 31.92 38.16
C ASN A 226 24.01 30.98 39.36
#